data_AF-W1VBV4-F1
#
_entry.id   AF-W1VBV4-F1
#
_cell.length_a   1.000
_cell.length_b   1.000
_cell.length_c   1.000
_cell.angle_alpha   90.00
_cell.angle_beta   90.00
_cell.angle_gamma   90.00
#
_symmetry.space_group_name_H-M   'P 1'
#
loop_
_entity.id
_entity.type
_entity.pdbx_description
1 polymer ?
#
loop_
_entity_poly.entity_id
_entity_poly.type
_entity_poly.pdbx_seq_one_letter_code
_entity_poly.pdbx_strand_id
1 'polypeptide(L)'
;MAEKQSILGRIAQLTRANINALLDRAEDPEKMLDQLVRDYTSSIAEAREAVAQTIGNLRLAEKDHDADLAEAKDWGNKALAASTKADQLRAGGDEAGADKWDSLAKIAITKQIAAENEAKSAEPMIDSQRQVVEQLKTGLTQMEARLGDLKSRRDALVARQKSAQAQVKVQGAIRSINVMDPTSELARYEDQ
;
A
#
# COMPACT_ATOMS: atom_id res chain seq x y z
N MET A 1 -16.98 -20.46 -1.18
CA MET A 1 -15.89 -20.08 -2.10
C MET A 1 -15.35 -18.75 -1.62
N ALA A 2 -14.14 -18.71 -1.08
CA ALA A 2 -13.50 -17.43 -0.76
C ALA A 2 -13.23 -16.74 -2.09
N GLU A 3 -13.98 -15.67 -2.41
CA GLU A 3 -13.63 -14.80 -3.52
C GLU A 3 -12.14 -14.46 -3.38
N LYS A 4 -11.37 -14.65 -4.46
CA LYS A 4 -10.01 -14.11 -4.56
C LYS A 4 -10.14 -12.58 -4.57
N GLN A 5 -10.38 -11.98 -3.39
CA GLN A 5 -10.42 -10.54 -3.23
C GLN A 5 -9.07 -9.99 -3.66
N SER A 6 -9.11 -8.96 -4.50
CA SER A 6 -7.91 -8.21 -4.86
C SER A 6 -7.23 -7.69 -3.59
N ILE A 7 -5.94 -7.39 -3.69
CA ILE A 7 -5.17 -6.86 -2.54
C ILE A 7 -5.80 -5.54 -2.07
N LEU A 8 -6.25 -4.68 -2.98
CA LEU A 8 -7.07 -3.51 -2.68
C LEU A 8 -8.33 -3.87 -1.88
N GLY A 9 -9.06 -4.91 -2.29
CA GLY A 9 -10.26 -5.38 -1.59
C GLY A 9 -9.95 -5.81 -0.15
N ARG A 10 -8.86 -6.57 0.05
CA ARG A 10 -8.42 -7.00 1.38
C ARG A 10 -7.98 -5.82 2.25
N ILE A 11 -7.19 -4.90 1.69
CA ILE A 11 -6.78 -3.66 2.37
C ILE A 11 -8.02 -2.85 2.80
N ALA A 12 -8.98 -2.67 1.89
CA ALA A 12 -10.22 -1.94 2.16
C ALA A 12 -11.09 -2.62 3.22
N GLN A 13 -11.14 -3.96 3.24
CA GLN A 13 -11.87 -4.72 4.25
C GLN A 13 -11.24 -4.56 5.63
N LEU A 14 -9.92 -4.72 5.74
CA LEU A 14 -9.21 -4.61 7.01
C LEU A 14 -9.30 -3.18 7.55
N THR A 15 -9.05 -2.17 6.73
CA THR A 15 -9.12 -0.75 7.15
C THR A 15 -10.50 -0.32 7.66
N ARG A 16 -11.59 -0.90 7.12
CA ARG A 16 -12.97 -0.64 7.56
C ARG A 16 -13.44 -1.50 8.73
N ALA A 17 -12.69 -2.53 9.14
CA ALA A 17 -13.12 -3.42 10.20
C ALA A 17 -13.33 -2.66 11.52
N ASN A 18 -14.52 -2.78 12.11
CA ASN A 18 -14.81 -2.19 13.41
C ASN A 18 -14.30 -3.12 14.52
N ILE A 19 -13.05 -2.90 14.94
CA ILE A 19 -12.37 -3.70 15.97
C ILE A 19 -13.13 -3.70 17.29
N ASN A 20 -13.76 -2.58 17.69
CA ASN A 20 -14.51 -2.51 18.95
C ASN A 20 -15.72 -3.45 18.91
N ALA A 21 -16.50 -3.44 17.82
CA ALA A 21 -17.64 -4.32 17.67
C ALA A 21 -17.25 -5.81 17.63
N LEU A 22 -16.05 -6.13 17.13
CA LEU A 22 -15.51 -7.49 17.19
C LEU A 22 -15.16 -7.86 18.64
N LEU A 23 -14.55 -6.95 19.41
CA LEU A 23 -14.16 -7.18 20.80
C LEU A 23 -15.37 -7.41 21.71
N ASP A 24 -16.43 -6.62 21.53
CA ASP A 24 -17.64 -6.73 22.35
C ASP A 24 -18.35 -8.09 22.19
N ARG A 25 -18.10 -8.78 21.07
CA ARG A 25 -18.70 -10.09 20.74
C ARG A 25 -17.75 -11.25 20.97
N ALA A 26 -16.50 -10.98 21.33
CA ALA A 26 -15.49 -12.02 21.48
C ALA A 26 -15.68 -12.75 22.82
N GLU A 27 -15.79 -14.08 22.77
CA GLU A 27 -15.76 -14.93 23.96
C GLU A 27 -14.40 -14.88 24.66
N ASP A 28 -13.33 -14.85 23.86
CA ASP A 28 -11.95 -14.66 24.32
C ASP A 28 -11.31 -13.46 23.57
N PRO A 29 -11.41 -12.24 24.13
CA PRO A 29 -10.90 -11.03 23.48
C PRO A 29 -9.37 -11.01 23.34
N GLU A 30 -8.64 -11.74 24.18
CA GLU A 30 -7.18 -11.85 24.09
C GLU A 30 -6.78 -12.66 22.86
N LYS A 31 -7.32 -13.88 22.72
CA LYS A 31 -7.07 -14.72 21.56
C LYS A 31 -7.49 -14.05 20.26
N MET A 32 -8.62 -13.33 20.28
CA MET A 32 -9.08 -12.61 19.11
C MET A 32 -8.10 -11.49 18.71
N LEU A 33 -7.59 -10.69 19.66
CA LEU A 33 -6.59 -9.66 19.37
C LEU A 33 -5.28 -10.25 18.87
N ASP A 34 -4.84 -11.36 19.46
CA ASP A 34 -3.66 -12.09 18.98
C ASP A 34 -3.81 -12.55 17.53
N GLN A 35 -4.98 -13.10 17.19
CA GLN A 35 -5.27 -13.53 15.83
C GLN A 35 -5.30 -12.33 14.86
N LEU A 36 -6.00 -11.25 15.23
CA LEU A 36 -6.05 -10.02 14.42
C LEU A 36 -4.65 -9.44 14.18
N VAL A 37 -3.78 -9.42 15.20
CA VAL A 37 -2.40 -8.95 15.02
C VAL A 37 -1.64 -9.83 14.02
N ARG A 38 -1.79 -11.15 14.09
CA ARG A 38 -1.15 -12.07 13.13
C ARG A 38 -1.68 -11.85 11.71
N ASP A 39 -3.00 -11.78 11.55
CA ASP A 39 -3.65 -11.60 10.25
C ASP A 39 -3.26 -10.27 9.59
N TYR A 40 -3.25 -9.18 10.37
CA TYR A 40 -2.79 -7.87 9.88
C TYR A 40 -1.30 -7.90 9.53
N THR A 41 -0.46 -8.54 10.35
CA THR A 41 0.98 -8.63 10.08
C THR A 41 1.25 -9.37 8.75
N SER A 42 0.57 -10.50 8.52
CA SER A 42 0.66 -11.25 7.26
C SER A 42 0.14 -10.43 6.08
N SER A 43 -1.04 -9.82 6.23
CA SER A 43 -1.67 -9.04 5.17
C SER A 43 -0.86 -7.79 4.79
N ILE A 44 -0.20 -7.15 5.76
CA ILE A 44 0.72 -6.02 5.51
C ILE A 44 1.94 -6.49 4.71
N ALA A 45 2.50 -7.66 5.03
CA ALA A 45 3.65 -8.18 4.28
C ALA A 45 3.29 -8.44 2.80
N GLU A 46 2.15 -9.10 2.55
CA GLU A 46 1.63 -9.30 1.19
C GLU A 46 1.33 -7.98 0.48
N ALA A 47 0.70 -7.03 1.18
CA ALA A 47 0.36 -5.73 0.62
C ALA A 47 1.62 -4.94 0.23
N ARG A 48 2.68 -4.99 1.04
CA ARG A 48 3.97 -4.33 0.74
C ARG A 48 4.60 -4.87 -0.55
N GLU A 49 4.61 -6.19 -0.73
CA GLU A 49 5.16 -6.82 -1.92
C GLU A 49 4.38 -6.40 -3.17
N ALA A 50 3.05 -6.46 -3.12
CA ALA A 50 2.22 -6.07 -4.25
C ALA A 50 2.26 -4.57 -4.56
N VAL A 51 2.35 -3.72 -3.52
CA VAL A 51 2.59 -2.28 -3.69
C VAL A 51 3.90 -2.05 -4.41
N ALA A 52 4.98 -2.71 -3.97
CA ALA A 52 6.29 -2.57 -4.59
C ALA A 52 6.28 -3.01 -6.07
N GLN A 53 5.63 -4.14 -6.37
CA GLN A 53 5.48 -4.62 -7.74
C GLN A 53 4.67 -3.63 -8.60
N THR A 54 3.57 -3.10 -8.08
CA THR A 54 2.72 -2.13 -8.80
C THR A 54 3.48 -0.83 -9.07
N ILE A 55 4.24 -0.33 -8.09
CA ILE A 55 5.13 0.82 -8.27
C ILE A 55 6.19 0.53 -9.33
N GLY A 56 6.79 -0.66 -9.32
CA GLY A 56 7.77 -1.07 -10.32
C GLY A 56 7.19 -1.04 -11.73
N ASN A 57 6.01 -1.60 -11.93
CA ASN A 57 5.31 -1.61 -13.22
C ASN A 57 4.97 -0.18 -13.69
N LEU A 58 4.47 0.67 -12.79
CA LEU A 58 4.19 2.07 -13.10
C LEU A 58 5.47 2.80 -13.55
N ARG A 59 6.59 2.61 -12.85
CA ARG A 59 7.86 3.26 -13.22
C ARG A 59 8.38 2.80 -14.58
N LEU A 60 8.14 1.55 -14.96
CA LEU A 60 8.49 1.06 -16.28
C LEU A 60 7.62 1.74 -17.35
N ALA A 61 6.30 1.79 -17.14
CA ALA A 61 5.38 2.46 -18.05
C ALA A 61 5.68 3.97 -18.21
N GLU A 62 5.99 4.66 -17.10
CA GLU A 62 6.42 6.06 -17.12
C GLU A 62 7.73 6.25 -17.90
N LYS A 63 8.69 5.33 -17.72
CA LYS A 63 9.96 5.38 -18.46
C LYS A 63 9.76 5.17 -19.97
N ASP A 64 8.90 4.23 -20.34
CA ASP A 64 8.58 3.97 -21.75
C ASP A 64 7.89 5.20 -22.37
N HIS A 65 6.92 5.79 -21.68
CA HIS A 65 6.28 7.04 -22.09
C HIS A 65 7.29 8.20 -22.25
N ASP A 66 8.22 8.35 -21.30
CA ASP A 66 9.27 9.38 -21.39
C ASP A 66 10.21 9.14 -22.59
N ALA A 67 10.45 7.87 -22.95
CA ALA A 67 11.23 7.51 -24.12
C ALA A 67 10.49 7.88 -25.41
N ASP A 68 9.18 7.62 -25.50
CA ASP A 68 8.35 7.99 -26.66
C ASP A 68 8.33 9.52 -26.86
N LEU A 69 8.22 10.29 -25.77
CA LEU A 69 8.31 11.76 -25.82
C LEU A 69 9.69 12.23 -26.30
N ALA A 70 10.76 11.59 -25.85
CA ALA A 70 12.12 11.91 -26.28
C ALA A 70 12.32 11.56 -27.77
N GLU A 71 11.80 10.42 -28.22
CA GLU A 71 11.83 10.00 -29.63
C GLU A 71 11.04 10.96 -30.52
N ALA A 72 9.83 11.35 -30.12
CA ALA A 72 9.04 12.37 -30.82
C ALA A 72 9.83 13.67 -31.01
N LYS A 73 10.48 14.15 -29.94
CA LYS A 73 11.31 15.35 -29.98
C LYS A 73 12.51 15.21 -30.93
N ASP A 74 13.19 14.06 -30.90
CA ASP A 74 14.33 13.79 -31.77
C ASP A 74 13.92 13.74 -33.24
N TRP A 75 12.81 13.06 -33.57
CA TRP A 75 12.26 13.07 -34.93
C TRP A 75 11.82 14.45 -35.38
N GLY A 76 11.23 15.27 -34.49
CA GLY A 76 10.89 16.66 -34.79
C GLY A 76 12.12 17.52 -35.10
N ASN A 77 13.22 17.34 -34.35
CA ASN A 77 14.48 18.02 -34.65
C ASN A 77 15.06 17.60 -36.01
N LYS A 78 15.02 16.29 -36.33
CA LYS A 78 15.45 15.76 -37.62
C LYS A 78 14.59 16.30 -38.77
N ALA A 79 13.27 16.38 -38.58
CA ALA A 79 12.36 16.97 -39.56
C ALA A 79 12.69 18.44 -39.83
N LEU A 80 12.89 19.23 -38.78
CA LEU A 80 13.26 20.64 -38.88
C LEU A 80 14.60 20.83 -39.61
N ALA A 81 15.61 20.03 -39.25
CA ALA A 81 16.92 20.08 -39.91
C ALA A 81 16.82 19.71 -41.39
N ALA A 82 16.06 18.67 -41.74
CA ALA A 82 15.85 18.26 -43.12
C ALA A 82 15.11 19.33 -43.93
N SER A 83 14.04 19.92 -43.38
CA SER A 83 13.31 21.02 -44.02
C SER A 83 14.20 22.24 -44.24
N THR A 84 14.98 22.63 -43.23
CA THR A 84 15.94 23.75 -43.34
C THR A 84 16.96 23.49 -44.45
N LYS A 85 17.44 22.24 -44.57
CA LYS A 85 18.38 21.87 -45.63
C LYS A 85 17.74 21.88 -47.01
N ALA A 86 16.48 21.45 -47.13
CA ALA A 86 15.73 21.54 -48.37
C ALA A 86 15.58 23.00 -48.84
N ASP A 87 15.22 23.91 -47.93
CA ASP A 87 15.08 25.33 -48.24
C ASP A 87 16.40 25.96 -48.71
N GLN A 88 17.53 25.60 -48.08
CA GLN A 88 18.86 26.05 -48.51
C GLN A 88 19.23 25.57 -49.93
N LEU A 89 18.94 24.30 -50.24
CA LEU A 89 19.22 23.74 -51.56
C LEU A 89 18.34 24.39 -52.63
N ARG A 90 17.06 24.61 -52.32
CA ARG A 90 16.12 25.30 -53.21
C ARG A 90 16.58 26.73 -53.50
N ALA A 91 17.00 27.46 -52.46
CA ALA A 91 17.57 28.80 -52.63
C ALA A 91 18.89 28.81 -53.44
N GLY A 92 19.65 27.72 -53.38
CA GLY A 92 20.86 27.51 -54.19
C GLY A 92 20.61 27.00 -55.61
N GLY A 93 19.35 26.79 -56.02
CA GLY A 93 18.97 26.31 -57.35
C GLY A 93 19.01 24.78 -57.53
N ASP A 94 19.23 24.00 -56.47
CA ASP A 94 19.22 22.53 -56.50
C ASP A 94 17.83 21.99 -56.08
N GLU A 95 16.87 22.05 -57.01
CA GLU A 95 15.50 21.57 -56.76
C GLU A 95 15.46 20.06 -56.48
N ALA A 96 16.21 19.26 -57.24
CA ALA A 96 16.24 17.81 -57.06
C ALA A 96 16.85 17.39 -55.71
N GLY A 97 17.83 18.16 -55.21
CA GLY A 97 18.35 18.03 -53.86
C GLY A 97 17.31 18.41 -52.80
N ALA A 98 16.63 19.54 -52.99
CA ALA A 98 15.58 20.00 -52.08
C ALA A 98 14.46 18.95 -51.90
N ASP A 99 13.95 18.38 -53.00
CA ASP A 99 12.89 17.37 -52.97
C ASP A 99 13.25 16.11 -52.16
N LYS A 100 14.53 15.71 -52.21
CA LYS A 100 15.03 14.58 -51.41
C LYS A 100 14.99 14.90 -49.92
N TRP A 101 15.40 16.10 -49.53
CA TRP A 101 15.38 16.53 -48.13
C TRP A 101 13.96 16.78 -47.61
N ASP A 102 13.06 17.31 -48.45
CA ASP A 102 11.64 17.42 -48.14
C ASP A 102 11.01 16.04 -47.91
N SER A 103 11.40 15.03 -48.69
CA SER A 103 10.96 13.66 -48.48
C SER A 103 11.46 13.08 -47.16
N LEU A 104 12.70 13.37 -46.76
CA LEU A 104 13.24 13.00 -45.45
C LEU A 104 12.51 13.72 -44.30
N ALA A 105 12.19 15.00 -44.47
CA ALA A 105 11.41 15.76 -43.50
C ALA A 105 10.03 15.14 -43.28
N LYS A 106 9.33 14.77 -44.37
CA LYS A 106 8.04 14.06 -44.30
C LYS A 106 8.14 12.73 -43.55
N ILE A 107 9.17 11.93 -43.82
CA ILE A 107 9.39 10.66 -43.10
C ILE A 107 9.63 10.91 -41.61
N ALA A 108 10.45 11.90 -41.27
CA ALA A 108 10.72 12.26 -39.88
C ALA A 108 9.47 12.74 -39.15
N ILE A 109 8.63 13.56 -39.80
CA ILE A 109 7.33 14.00 -39.24
C ILE A 109 6.41 12.80 -39.00
N THR A 110 6.31 11.86 -39.94
CA THR A 110 5.48 10.67 -39.75
C THR A 110 5.92 9.87 -38.52
N LYS A 111 7.22 9.75 -38.29
CA LYS A 111 7.77 9.06 -37.11
C LYS A 111 7.55 9.84 -35.81
N GLN A 112 7.72 11.17 -35.85
CA GLN A 112 7.37 12.05 -34.73
C GLN A 112 5.91 11.84 -34.33
N ILE A 113 4.98 11.91 -35.28
CA ILE A 113 3.54 11.75 -35.03
C ILE A 113 3.24 10.36 -34.45
N ALA A 114 3.91 9.31 -34.91
CA ALA A 114 3.73 7.97 -34.36
C ALA A 114 4.12 7.92 -32.87
N ALA A 115 5.31 8.40 -32.52
CA ALA A 115 5.79 8.44 -31.14
C ALA A 115 4.93 9.35 -30.24
N GLU A 116 4.47 10.49 -30.74
CA GLU A 116 3.53 11.38 -30.02
C GLU A 116 2.20 10.67 -29.71
N ASN A 117 1.69 9.89 -30.67
CA ASN A 117 0.45 9.14 -30.47
C ASN A 117 0.63 7.98 -29.48
N GLU A 118 1.77 7.29 -29.50
CA GLU A 118 2.11 6.25 -28.54
C GLU A 118 2.14 6.81 -27.11
N ALA A 119 2.92 7.89 -26.89
CA ALA A 119 2.97 8.59 -25.61
C ALA A 119 1.57 9.01 -25.13
N LYS A 120 0.81 9.70 -26.00
CA LYS A 120 -0.55 10.17 -25.68
C LYS A 120 -1.51 9.03 -25.35
N SER A 121 -1.36 7.87 -25.99
CA SER A 121 -2.21 6.71 -25.74
C SER A 121 -1.90 6.03 -24.41
N ALA A 122 -0.65 6.12 -23.93
CA ALA A 122 -0.20 5.54 -22.66
C ALA A 122 -0.61 6.40 -21.45
N GLU A 123 -0.75 7.72 -21.61
CA GLU A 123 -1.01 8.69 -20.55
C GLU A 123 -2.22 8.33 -19.65
N PRO A 124 -3.42 7.97 -20.18
CA PRO A 124 -4.57 7.62 -19.35
C PRO A 124 -4.35 6.36 -18.49
N MET A 125 -3.61 5.38 -19.03
CA MET A 125 -3.29 4.16 -18.30
C MET A 125 -2.29 4.45 -17.17
N ILE A 126 -1.27 5.26 -17.43
CA ILE A 126 -0.29 5.70 -16.44
C ILE A 126 -0.99 6.46 -15.31
N ASP A 127 -1.89 7.38 -15.62
CA ASP A 127 -2.61 8.15 -14.61
C ASP A 127 -3.52 7.28 -13.74
N SER A 128 -4.21 6.31 -14.35
CA SER A 128 -4.99 5.31 -13.60
C SER A 128 -4.10 4.50 -12.65
N GLN A 129 -2.93 4.05 -13.12
CA GLN A 129 -1.97 3.31 -12.29
C GLN A 129 -1.39 4.16 -11.16
N ARG A 130 -1.12 5.46 -11.38
CA ARG A 130 -0.72 6.40 -10.33
C ARG A 130 -1.76 6.46 -9.22
N GLN A 131 -3.04 6.57 -9.58
CA GLN A 131 -4.14 6.59 -8.60
C GLN A 131 -4.20 5.29 -7.80
N VAL A 132 -4.06 4.14 -8.46
CA VAL A 132 -4.04 2.83 -7.81
C VAL A 132 -2.87 2.71 -6.83
N VAL A 133 -1.67 3.14 -7.24
CA VAL A 133 -0.48 3.15 -6.38
C VAL A 133 -0.71 4.00 -5.13
N GLU A 134 -1.28 5.20 -5.27
CA GLU A 134 -1.55 6.07 -4.11
C GLU A 134 -2.64 5.50 -3.18
N GLN A 135 -3.68 4.88 -3.73
CA GLN A 135 -4.70 4.19 -2.92
C GLN A 135 -4.09 3.03 -2.14
N LEU A 136 -3.25 2.22 -2.78
CA LEU A 136 -2.58 1.10 -2.12
C LEU A 136 -1.61 1.58 -1.03
N LYS A 137 -0.80 2.62 -1.27
CA LYS A 137 0.11 3.22 -0.28
C LYS A 137 -0.66 3.76 0.93
N THR A 138 -1.75 4.48 0.68
CA THR A 138 -2.62 5.02 1.72
C THR A 138 -3.22 3.90 2.56
N GLY A 139 -3.79 2.88 1.91
CA GLY A 139 -4.39 1.74 2.60
C GLY A 139 -3.38 0.92 3.41
N LEU A 140 -2.16 0.73 2.88
CA LEU A 140 -1.06 0.09 3.61
C LEU A 140 -0.70 0.87 4.88
N THR A 141 -0.56 2.19 4.78
CA THR A 141 -0.28 3.05 5.94
C THR A 141 -1.38 2.94 7.01
N GLN A 142 -2.64 2.91 6.59
CA GLN A 142 -3.77 2.73 7.50
C GLN A 142 -3.75 1.34 8.18
N MET A 143 -3.39 0.29 7.45
CA MET A 143 -3.25 -1.06 8.03
C MET A 143 -2.13 -1.11 9.08
N GLU A 144 -0.99 -0.47 8.81
CA GLU A 144 0.13 -0.38 9.76
C GLU A 144 -0.29 0.38 11.04
N ALA A 145 -1.02 1.48 10.90
CA ALA A 145 -1.57 2.21 12.04
C ALA A 145 -2.56 1.34 12.86
N ARG A 146 -3.46 0.61 12.18
CA ARG A 146 -4.40 -0.32 12.83
C ARG A 146 -3.69 -1.47 13.53
N LEU A 147 -2.63 -2.01 12.94
CA LEU A 147 -1.79 -3.03 13.59
C LEU A 147 -1.17 -2.48 14.89
N GLY A 148 -0.72 -1.23 14.90
CA GLY A 148 -0.22 -0.55 16.10
C GLY A 148 -1.29 -0.46 17.20
N ASP A 149 -2.50 -0.03 16.86
CA ASP A 149 -3.64 0.04 17.78
C ASP A 149 -4.01 -1.35 18.34
N LEU A 150 -4.06 -2.37 17.47
CA LEU A 150 -4.33 -3.75 17.88
C LEU A 150 -3.29 -4.29 18.87
N LYS A 151 -1.99 -4.02 18.63
CA LYS A 151 -0.92 -4.39 19.56
C LYS A 151 -1.08 -3.70 20.91
N SER A 152 -1.30 -2.38 20.90
CA SER A 152 -1.50 -1.62 22.14
C SER A 152 -2.70 -2.12 22.96
N ARG A 153 -3.81 -2.45 22.30
CA ARG A 153 -5.01 -2.99 22.95
C ARG A 153 -4.76 -4.36 23.55
N ARG A 154 -4.06 -5.23 22.82
CA ARG A 154 -3.68 -6.56 23.28
C ARG A 154 -2.82 -6.48 24.53
N ASP A 155 -1.79 -5.64 24.51
CA ASP A 155 -0.88 -5.46 25.66
C ASP A 155 -1.61 -4.90 26.89
N ALA A 156 -2.51 -3.94 26.69
CA ALA A 156 -3.34 -3.39 27.76
C ALA A 156 -4.28 -4.46 28.36
N LEU A 157 -4.89 -5.30 27.53
CA LEU A 157 -5.77 -6.39 27.98
C LEU A 157 -5.00 -7.42 28.81
N VAL A 158 -3.83 -7.85 28.33
CA VAL A 158 -2.95 -8.79 29.04
C VAL A 158 -2.49 -8.22 30.39
N ALA A 159 -2.09 -6.94 30.43
CA ALA A 159 -1.68 -6.28 31.66
C ALA A 159 -2.83 -6.22 32.69
N ARG A 160 -4.05 -5.92 32.23
CA ARG A 160 -5.24 -5.88 33.08
C ARG A 160 -5.58 -7.25 33.65
N GLN A 161 -5.52 -8.29 32.82
CA GLN A 161 -5.74 -9.66 33.30
C GLN A 161 -4.69 -10.09 34.34
N LYS A 162 -3.41 -9.84 34.09
CA LYS A 162 -2.33 -10.15 35.04
C LYS A 162 -2.54 -9.43 36.38
N SER A 163 -2.94 -8.16 36.34
CA SER A 163 -3.23 -7.37 37.54
C SER A 163 -4.42 -7.94 38.32
N ALA A 164 -5.51 -8.31 37.63
CA ALA A 164 -6.66 -8.95 38.25
C ALA A 164 -6.31 -10.31 38.88
N GLN A 165 -5.54 -11.14 38.17
CA GLN A 165 -5.05 -12.43 38.71
C GLN A 165 -4.17 -12.24 39.93
N ALA A 166 -3.28 -11.24 39.93
CA ALA A 166 -2.45 -10.91 41.09
C ALA A 166 -3.31 -10.48 42.28
N GLN A 167 -4.32 -9.64 42.05
CA GLN A 167 -5.25 -9.20 43.09
C GLN A 167 -6.03 -10.38 43.70
N VAL A 168 -6.52 -11.31 42.88
CA VAL A 168 -7.19 -12.54 43.35
C VAL A 168 -6.24 -13.40 44.18
N LYS A 169 -4.98 -13.58 43.74
CA LYS A 169 -3.97 -14.34 44.50
C LYS A 169 -3.68 -13.70 45.86
N VAL A 170 -3.52 -12.37 45.91
CA VAL A 170 -3.31 -11.63 47.16
C VAL A 170 -4.51 -11.76 48.09
N GLN A 171 -5.73 -11.58 47.59
CA GLN A 171 -6.95 -11.77 48.39
C GLN A 171 -7.10 -13.21 48.91
N GLY A 172 -6.75 -14.21 48.09
CA GLY A 172 -6.72 -15.61 48.50
C GLY A 172 -5.70 -15.88 49.61
N ALA A 173 -4.50 -15.33 49.49
CA ALA A 173 -3.46 -15.42 50.51
C ALA A 173 -3.91 -14.78 51.84
N ILE A 174 -4.49 -13.58 51.79
CA ILE A 174 -5.03 -12.89 52.98
C ILE A 174 -6.13 -13.74 53.66
N ARG A 175 -7.06 -14.32 52.89
CA ARG A 175 -8.08 -15.23 53.45
C ARG A 175 -7.47 -16.45 54.12
N SER A 176 -6.45 -17.06 53.51
CA SER A 176 -5.78 -18.23 54.10
C SER A 176 -5.03 -17.91 55.39
N ILE A 177 -4.48 -16.70 55.52
CA ILE A 177 -3.85 -16.22 56.75
C ILE A 177 -4.88 -16.06 57.86
N ASN A 178 -6.06 -15.46 57.58
CA ASN A 178 -7.14 -15.33 58.57
C ASN A 178 -7.71 -16.68 59.06
N VAL A 179 -7.69 -17.73 58.23
CA VAL A 179 -8.14 -19.09 58.63
C VAL A 179 -7.10 -19.79 59.52
N MET A 180 -5.82 -19.42 59.40
CA MET A 180 -4.71 -19.96 60.20
C MET A 180 -4.41 -19.12 61.45
N ASP A 181 -5.24 -18.12 61.77
CA ASP A 181 -5.08 -17.36 63.00
C ASP A 181 -5.41 -18.25 64.21
N PRO A 182 -4.44 -18.56 65.10
CA PRO A 182 -4.65 -19.44 66.25
C PRO A 182 -5.68 -18.90 67.26
N THR A 183 -6.06 -17.62 67.18
CA THR A 183 -7.15 -17.05 68.00
C THR A 183 -8.54 -17.37 67.47
N SER A 184 -8.67 -17.75 66.19
CA SER A 184 -9.95 -18.12 65.57
C SER A 184 -10.46 -19.50 66.02
N GLU A 185 -9.56 -20.42 66.39
CA GLU A 185 -9.95 -21.70 66.99
C GLU A 185 -10.33 -21.57 68.47
N LEU A 186 -9.73 -20.61 69.20
CA LEU A 186 -10.09 -20.30 70.59
C LEU A 186 -11.53 -19.79 70.73
N ALA A 187 -11.97 -18.88 69.84
CA ALA A 187 -13.35 -18.38 69.85
C ALA A 187 -14.40 -19.46 69.51
N ARG A 188 -14.02 -20.50 68.75
CA ARG A 188 -14.91 -21.64 68.45
C ARG A 188 -15.08 -22.61 69.60
N TYR A 189 -14.13 -22.64 70.55
CA TYR A 189 -14.22 -23.47 71.75
C TYR A 189 -14.97 -22.78 72.90
N GLU A 190 -15.12 -21.45 72.89
CA GLU A 190 -15.88 -20.71 73.91
C GLU A 190 -17.40 -20.69 73.66
N ASP A 191 -17.85 -21.08 72.47
CA ASP A 191 -19.28 -21.16 72.09
C ASP A 191 -19.89 -22.58 72.20
N GLN A 192 -19.20 -23.54 72.83
CA GLN A 192 -19.72 -24.90 73.14
C GLN A 192 -20.10 -25.08 74.61
#